data_AF-A0A9N9SWA6-F1
#
_entry.id   AF-A0A9N9SWA6-F1
#
_cell.length_a   1.000
_cell.length_b   1.000
_cell.length_c   1.000
_cell.angle_alpha   90.00
_cell.angle_beta   90.00
_cell.angle_gamma   90.00
#
_symmetry.space_group_name_H-M   'P 1'
#
loop_
_entity.id
_entity.type
_entity.pdbx_description
1 polymer ?
#
loop_
_entity_poly.entity_id
_entity_poly.type
_entity_poly.pdbx_seq_one_letter_code
_entity_poly.pdbx_strand_id
1 'polypeptide(L)'
;MSISNVVLEPRIRTRDSIFYLVADGLPGVQKSEIFQLCDEVDILSHQLADLCGQGLGNSPQAQEVARKLSQKLHELKEKINQAVVNRVVEDFIDIVTPLKQFTEAALAPEGTPNRDQSFSDKAANLQHFSNRSVKTAKMVAAGRWFWIFLNSLKNNISIAEYII
;
A
#
# COMPACT_ATOMS: atom_id res chain seq x y z
N MET A 1 31.14 11.79 21.51
CA MET A 1 29.97 11.52 22.37
C MET A 1 28.76 12.12 21.69
N SER A 2 27.77 11.43 21.15
CA SER A 2 27.47 10.00 21.07
C SER A 2 26.61 9.83 19.81
N ILE A 3 27.05 8.99 18.84
CA ILE A 3 26.32 8.67 17.60
C ILE A 3 25.18 7.66 17.89
N SER A 4 24.80 7.53 19.17
CA SER A 4 23.88 6.52 19.70
C SER A 4 22.39 6.83 19.48
N ASN A 5 22.03 7.86 18.70
CA ASN A 5 20.64 8.34 18.62
C ASN A 5 20.03 8.47 17.22
N VAL A 6 20.68 8.00 16.15
CA VAL A 6 19.93 7.65 14.92
C VAL A 6 19.45 6.22 15.07
N VAL A 7 18.60 6.09 16.08
CA VAL A 7 17.51 5.15 16.30
C VAL A 7 16.96 4.69 14.95
N LEU A 8 17.60 3.66 14.38
CA LEU A 8 16.98 2.59 13.58
C LEU A 8 16.10 1.73 14.49
N GLU A 9 15.41 2.35 15.45
CA GLU A 9 14.44 1.74 16.34
C GLU A 9 13.03 1.97 15.73
N PRO A 10 12.03 1.16 16.08
CA PRO A 10 11.28 0.25 15.21
C PRO A 10 10.23 0.95 14.33
N ARG A 11 10.62 1.93 13.52
CA ARG A 11 9.73 2.57 12.53
C ARG A 11 9.53 1.77 11.26
N ILE A 12 10.28 0.68 11.08
CA ILE A 12 9.98 -0.37 10.12
C ILE A 12 9.19 -1.50 10.83
N ARG A 13 8.30 -1.14 11.76
CA ARG A 13 7.10 -1.95 11.97
C ARG A 13 6.10 -1.68 10.82
N THR A 14 6.60 -1.79 9.58
CA THR A 14 5.83 -1.68 8.34
C THR A 14 4.85 -2.82 8.17
N ARG A 15 4.93 -3.87 9.00
CA ARG A 15 4.16 -5.11 8.84
C ARG A 15 2.67 -5.03 9.14
N ASP A 16 2.17 -4.21 10.06
CA ASP A 16 0.86 -4.60 10.62
C ASP A 16 -0.37 -3.83 10.10
N SER A 17 -0.29 -2.53 9.80
CA SER A 17 -1.54 -1.76 9.57
C SER A 17 -1.71 -1.17 8.16
N ILE A 18 -0.64 -0.65 7.55
CA ILE A 18 -0.71 0.06 6.26
C ILE A 18 -0.43 -0.86 5.08
N PHE A 19 0.52 -1.79 5.21
CA PHE A 19 0.85 -2.74 4.16
C PHE A 19 -0.17 -3.88 4.02
N TYR A 20 -0.73 -4.36 5.14
CA TYR A 20 -1.82 -5.34 5.11
C TYR A 20 -3.06 -4.79 4.38
N LEU A 21 -3.33 -3.49 4.52
CA LEU A 21 -4.46 -2.81 3.88
C LEU A 21 -4.29 -2.69 2.37
N VAL A 22 -3.05 -2.40 1.92
CA VAL A 22 -2.72 -2.38 0.49
C VAL A 22 -2.73 -3.80 -0.06
N ALA A 23 -2.13 -4.77 0.64
CA ALA A 23 -2.06 -6.16 0.20
C ALA A 23 -3.41 -6.91 0.20
N ASP A 24 -4.38 -6.53 1.04
CA ASP A 24 -5.74 -7.11 1.02
C ASP A 24 -6.59 -6.59 -0.15
N GLY A 25 -6.23 -5.41 -0.69
CA GLY A 25 -6.90 -4.79 -1.83
C GLY A 25 -6.41 -5.26 -3.21
N LEU A 26 -5.32 -6.02 -3.27
CA LEU A 26 -4.61 -6.35 -4.51
C LEU A 26 -4.79 -7.80 -4.97
N PRO A 27 -5.03 -8.04 -6.27
CA PRO A 27 -5.17 -9.39 -6.82
C PRO A 27 -3.84 -10.15 -6.82
N GLY A 28 -3.92 -11.48 -6.68
CA GLY A 28 -2.86 -12.38 -6.21
C GLY A 28 -1.44 -12.21 -6.77
N VAL A 29 -1.26 -11.88 -8.05
CA VAL A 29 0.07 -11.70 -8.64
C VAL A 29 0.75 -10.42 -8.15
N GLN A 30 0.03 -9.29 -8.12
CA GLN A 30 0.56 -8.02 -7.63
C GLN A 30 0.85 -8.09 -6.12
N LYS A 31 -0.01 -8.80 -5.38
CA LYS A 31 0.17 -9.09 -3.96
C LYS A 31 1.48 -9.86 -3.72
N SER A 32 1.74 -10.93 -4.49
CA SER A 32 2.97 -11.73 -4.40
C SER A 32 4.23 -10.90 -4.63
N GLU A 33 4.26 -10.10 -5.70
CA GLU A 33 5.42 -9.26 -6.03
C GLU A 33 5.71 -8.23 -4.92
N ILE A 34 4.66 -7.60 -4.38
CA ILE A 34 4.81 -6.63 -3.28
C ILE A 34 5.32 -7.31 -2.01
N PHE A 35 4.85 -8.52 -1.68
CA PHE A 35 5.38 -9.27 -0.53
C PHE A 35 6.85 -9.65 -0.72
N GLN A 36 7.24 -10.13 -1.89
CA GLN A 36 8.64 -10.43 -2.18
C GLN A 36 9.54 -9.21 -2.03
N LEU A 37 9.13 -8.06 -2.56
CA LEU A 37 9.86 -6.80 -2.39
C LEU A 37 9.94 -6.36 -0.92
N CYS A 38 8.88 -6.58 -0.13
CA CYS A 38 8.89 -6.31 1.30
C CYS A 38 9.89 -7.21 2.04
N ASP A 39 9.91 -8.51 1.74
CA ASP A 39 10.84 -9.46 2.35
C ASP A 39 12.30 -9.09 2.01
N GLU A 40 12.57 -8.72 0.75
CA GLU A 40 13.89 -8.24 0.31
C GLU A 40 14.32 -6.96 1.04
N VAL A 41 13.41 -5.99 1.19
CA VAL A 41 13.65 -4.76 1.95
C VAL A 41 13.93 -5.06 3.42
N ASP A 42 13.19 -5.99 4.02
CA ASP A 42 13.37 -6.38 5.42
C ASP A 42 14.74 -7.04 5.63
N ILE A 43 15.13 -7.97 4.75
CA ILE A 43 16.45 -8.62 4.79
C ILE A 43 17.58 -7.58 4.68
N LEU A 44 17.50 -6.67 3.69
CA LEU A 44 18.52 -5.63 3.49
C LEU A 44 18.57 -4.63 4.66
N SER A 45 17.42 -4.33 5.26
CA SER A 45 17.34 -3.47 6.43
C SER A 45 18.01 -4.09 7.65
N HIS A 46 17.79 -5.39 7.90
CA HIS A 46 18.46 -6.12 8.97
C HIS A 46 19.98 -6.19 8.74
N GLN A 47 20.41 -6.50 7.51
CA GLN A 47 21.83 -6.51 7.16
C GLN A 47 22.52 -5.15 7.40
N LEU A 48 21.84 -4.05 7.04
CA LEU A 48 22.37 -2.71 7.28
C LEU A 48 22.42 -2.39 8.78
N ALA A 49 21.39 -2.77 9.54
CA ALA A 49 21.35 -2.57 10.98
C ALA A 49 22.48 -3.33 11.70
N ASP A 50 22.76 -4.57 11.29
CA ASP A 50 23.86 -5.39 11.83
C ASP A 50 25.22 -4.75 11.55
N LEU A 51 25.45 -4.27 10.32
CA LEU A 51 26.69 -3.58 9.94
C LEU A 51 26.87 -2.28 10.73
N CYS A 52 25.80 -1.51 10.92
CA CYS A 52 25.81 -0.31 11.76
C CYS A 52 26.09 -0.64 13.23
N GLY A 53 25.48 -1.71 13.77
CA GLY A 53 25.67 -2.17 15.14
C GLY A 53 27.10 -2.64 15.43
N GLN A 54 27.79 -3.17 14.42
CA GLN A 54 29.21 -3.56 14.49
C GLN A 54 30.17 -2.37 14.31
N GLY A 55 29.67 -1.14 14.12
CA GLY A 55 30.49 0.04 13.85
C GLY A 55 31.01 0.12 12.41
N LEU A 56 30.54 -0.76 11.51
CA LEU A 56 30.91 -0.83 10.09
C LEU A 56 29.96 -0.04 9.18
N GLY A 57 29.18 0.90 9.73
CA GLY A 57 28.20 1.71 8.98
C GLY A 57 28.82 2.56 7.86
N ASN A 58 30.10 2.94 7.99
CA ASN A 58 30.85 3.68 6.96
C ASN A 58 31.66 2.77 6.03
N SER A 59 31.50 1.45 6.14
CA SER A 59 32.19 0.53 5.23
C SER A 59 31.60 0.62 3.82
N PRO A 60 32.41 0.37 2.77
CA PRO A 60 31.90 0.29 1.41
C PRO A 60 30.80 -0.78 1.24
N GLN A 61 30.82 -1.81 2.09
CA GLN A 61 29.78 -2.84 2.14
C GLN A 61 28.45 -2.27 2.66
N ALA A 62 28.47 -1.49 3.75
CA ALA A 62 27.27 -0.85 4.29
C ALA A 62 26.67 0.17 3.31
N GLN A 63 27.53 0.92 2.60
CA GLN A 63 27.09 1.84 1.55
C GLN A 63 26.39 1.11 0.39
N GLU A 64 26.93 -0.03 -0.06
CA GLU A 64 26.28 -0.81 -1.12
C GLU A 64 24.95 -1.44 -0.67
N VAL A 65 24.86 -1.91 0.59
CA VAL A 65 23.60 -2.42 1.15
C VAL A 65 22.56 -1.30 1.25
N ALA A 66 22.95 -0.10 1.72
CA ALA A 66 22.06 1.06 1.78
C ALA A 66 21.57 1.48 0.38
N ARG A 67 22.44 1.45 -0.63
CA ARG A 67 22.08 1.74 -2.03
C ARG A 67 21.07 0.73 -2.57
N LYS A 68 21.31 -0.57 -2.35
CA LYS A 68 20.38 -1.65 -2.74
C LYS A 68 19.04 -1.53 -2.03
N LEU A 69 19.04 -1.23 -0.73
CA LEU A 69 17.83 -1.00 0.05
C LEU A 69 17.02 0.18 -0.52
N SER A 70 17.69 1.29 -0.84
CA SER A 70 17.06 2.46 -1.46
C SER A 70 16.42 2.13 -2.82
N GLN A 71 17.12 1.36 -3.66
CA GLN A 71 16.59 0.88 -4.94
C GLN A 71 15.35 0.00 -4.74
N LYS A 72 15.40 -0.96 -3.81
CA LYS A 72 14.26 -1.86 -3.53
C LYS A 72 13.05 -1.14 -2.94
N LEU A 73 13.28 -0.16 -2.08
CA LEU A 73 12.23 0.73 -1.59
C LEU A 73 11.60 1.56 -2.72
N HIS A 74 12.39 1.96 -3.72
CA HIS A 74 11.87 2.67 -4.89
C HIS A 74 11.01 1.75 -5.78
N GLU A 75 11.47 0.53 -6.05
CA GLU A 75 10.72 -0.49 -6.78
C GLU A 75 9.38 -0.81 -6.09
N LEU A 76 9.42 -1.04 -4.77
CA LEU A 76 8.24 -1.29 -3.94
C LEU A 76 7.23 -0.14 -4.01
N LYS A 77 7.71 1.11 -3.92
CA LYS A 77 6.87 2.30 -4.06
C LYS A 77 6.17 2.35 -5.41
N GLU A 78 6.91 2.13 -6.49
CA GLU A 78 6.38 2.22 -7.83
C GLU A 78 5.32 1.13 -8.08
N LYS A 79 5.59 -0.10 -7.63
CA LYS A 79 4.63 -1.21 -7.71
C LYS A 79 3.36 -0.92 -6.92
N ILE A 80 3.47 -0.43 -5.68
CA ILE A 80 2.31 -0.04 -4.88
C ILE A 80 1.51 1.06 -5.59
N ASN A 81 2.18 2.09 -6.11
CA ASN A 81 1.51 3.22 -6.78
C ASN A 81 0.75 2.76 -8.02
N GLN A 82 1.38 1.96 -8.88
CA GLN A 82 0.74 1.39 -10.06
C GLN A 82 -0.48 0.54 -9.70
N ALA A 83 -0.34 -0.30 -8.67
CA ALA A 83 -1.41 -1.18 -8.20
C ALA A 83 -2.60 -0.39 -7.64
N VAL A 84 -2.34 0.68 -6.86
CA VAL A 84 -3.37 1.60 -6.37
C VAL A 84 -4.10 2.28 -7.53
N VAL A 85 -3.35 2.83 -8.49
CA VAL A 85 -3.92 3.55 -9.64
C VAL A 85 -4.80 2.62 -10.47
N ASN A 86 -4.30 1.42 -10.81
CA ASN A 86 -5.06 0.45 -11.59
C ASN A 86 -6.39 0.09 -10.91
N ARG A 87 -6.38 -0.12 -9.58
CA ARG A 87 -7.59 -0.42 -8.83
C ARG A 87 -8.59 0.73 -8.79
N VAL A 88 -8.10 1.98 -8.67
CA VAL A 88 -8.96 3.17 -8.76
C VAL A 88 -9.63 3.23 -10.12
N VAL A 89 -8.89 2.98 -11.20
CA VAL A 89 -9.46 2.95 -12.55
C VAL A 89 -10.52 1.85 -12.68
N GLU A 90 -10.23 0.63 -12.20
CA GLU A 90 -11.17 -0.50 -12.27
C GLU A 90 -12.45 -0.29 -11.45
N ASP A 91 -12.34 0.22 -10.21
CA ASP A 91 -13.51 0.33 -9.33
C ASP A 91 -14.35 1.57 -9.62
N PHE A 92 -13.76 2.62 -10.19
CA PHE A 92 -14.46 3.89 -10.48
C PHE A 92 -14.77 4.08 -11.97
N ILE A 93 -14.60 3.06 -12.82
CA ILE A 93 -15.01 3.10 -14.23
C ILE A 93 -16.51 3.36 -14.38
N ASP A 94 -17.32 2.82 -13.46
CA ASP A 94 -18.77 2.97 -13.47
C ASP A 94 -19.32 3.14 -12.06
N ILE A 95 -19.55 4.41 -11.70
CA ILE A 95 -20.12 4.81 -10.42
C ILE A 95 -21.64 4.97 -10.46
N VAL A 96 -22.24 4.96 -11.66
CA VAL A 96 -23.64 5.37 -11.88
C VAL A 96 -24.55 4.16 -12.01
N THR A 97 -24.12 3.11 -12.72
CA THR A 97 -24.97 1.96 -13.04
C THR A 97 -25.48 1.20 -11.82
N PRO A 98 -24.66 0.88 -10.79
CA PRO A 98 -25.17 0.16 -9.61
C PRO A 98 -26.28 0.94 -8.89
N LEU A 99 -26.14 2.27 -8.79
CA LEU A 99 -27.14 3.14 -8.16
C LEU A 99 -28.41 3.25 -9.01
N LYS A 100 -28.26 3.38 -10.33
CA LYS A 100 -29.38 3.43 -11.27
C LYS A 100 -30.20 2.14 -11.22
N GLN A 101 -29.54 0.98 -11.32
CA GLN A 101 -30.21 -0.32 -11.27
C GLN A 101 -30.94 -0.55 -9.94
N PHE A 102 -30.34 -0.13 -8.82
CA PHE A 102 -31.00 -0.19 -7.52
C PHE A 102 -32.23 0.71 -7.47
N THR A 103 -32.11 1.95 -7.95
CA THR A 103 -33.23 2.91 -8.00
C THR A 103 -34.38 2.40 -8.86
N GLU A 104 -34.07 1.84 -10.03
CA GLU A 104 -35.06 1.24 -10.93
C GLU A 104 -35.78 0.05 -10.27
N ALA A 105 -35.05 -0.82 -9.57
CA ALA A 105 -35.64 -1.94 -8.86
C ALA A 105 -36.51 -1.49 -7.67
N ALA A 106 -36.11 -0.44 -6.96
CA ALA A 106 -36.87 0.12 -5.85
C ALA A 106 -38.19 0.77 -6.30
N LEU A 107 -38.17 1.43 -7.47
CA LEU A 107 -39.32 2.11 -8.06
C LEU A 107 -40.19 1.21 -8.94
N ALA A 108 -39.88 -0.10 -9.02
CA ALA A 108 -40.63 -1.05 -9.83
C ALA A 108 -42.11 -1.10 -9.37
N PRO A 109 -43.09 -1.02 -10.28
CA PRO A 109 -44.51 -1.11 -9.94
C PRO A 109 -44.89 -2.43 -9.25
N GLU A 110 -45.95 -2.39 -8.44
CA GLU A 110 -46.54 -3.59 -7.85
C GLU A 110 -47.07 -4.52 -8.96
N GLY A 111 -46.88 -5.83 -8.81
CA GLY A 111 -47.21 -6.82 -9.84
C GLY A 111 -46.11 -7.08 -10.87
N THR A 112 -44.99 -6.35 -10.82
CA THR A 112 -43.80 -6.69 -11.63
C THR A 112 -43.30 -8.10 -11.26
N PRO A 113 -43.13 -9.02 -12.22
CA PRO A 113 -42.61 -10.35 -11.93
C PRO A 113 -41.21 -10.28 -11.30
N ASN A 114 -40.96 -11.10 -10.28
CA ASN A 114 -39.68 -11.18 -9.57
C ASN A 114 -39.20 -9.86 -8.95
N ARG A 115 -40.13 -8.95 -8.61
CA ARG A 115 -39.81 -7.63 -8.04
C ARG A 115 -38.89 -7.71 -6.81
N ASP A 116 -39.23 -8.54 -5.83
CA ASP A 116 -38.47 -8.63 -4.58
C ASP A 116 -37.08 -9.24 -4.79
N GLN A 117 -36.99 -10.27 -5.64
CA GLN A 117 -35.71 -10.87 -6.01
C GLN A 117 -34.83 -9.86 -6.76
N SER A 118 -35.39 -9.15 -7.74
CA SER A 118 -34.67 -8.12 -8.49
C SER A 118 -34.16 -7.02 -7.58
N PHE A 119 -34.99 -6.53 -6.65
CA PHE A 119 -34.56 -5.55 -5.65
C PHE A 119 -33.42 -6.08 -4.78
N SER A 120 -33.54 -7.31 -4.26
CA SER A 120 -32.49 -7.95 -3.45
C SER A 120 -31.17 -8.06 -4.22
N ASP A 121 -31.22 -8.53 -5.48
CA ASP A 121 -30.02 -8.69 -6.32
C ASP A 121 -29.35 -7.35 -6.62
N LYS A 122 -30.14 -6.31 -6.95
CA LYS A 122 -29.60 -4.96 -7.22
C LYS A 122 -29.08 -4.27 -5.98
N ALA A 123 -29.71 -4.48 -4.82
CA ALA A 123 -29.22 -4.01 -3.53
C ALA A 123 -27.88 -4.66 -3.17
N ALA A 124 -27.76 -5.98 -3.35
CA ALA A 124 -26.51 -6.71 -3.14
C ALA A 124 -25.41 -6.17 -4.08
N ASN A 125 -25.71 -5.96 -5.36
CA ASN A 125 -24.77 -5.39 -6.33
C ASN A 125 -24.28 -3.98 -5.91
N LEU A 126 -25.18 -3.11 -5.46
CA LEU A 126 -24.82 -1.78 -4.95
C LEU A 126 -23.94 -1.87 -3.70
N GLN A 127 -24.25 -2.79 -2.78
CA GLN A 127 -23.43 -3.03 -1.59
C GLN A 127 -22.03 -3.55 -1.95
N HIS A 128 -21.91 -4.45 -2.92
CA HIS A 128 -20.62 -4.92 -3.43
C HIS A 128 -19.82 -3.78 -4.05
N PHE A 129 -20.44 -2.91 -4.86
CA PHE A 129 -19.80 -1.70 -5.38
C PHE A 129 -19.30 -0.79 -4.25
N SER A 130 -20.16 -0.48 -3.27
CA SER A 130 -19.80 0.37 -2.13
C SER A 130 -18.59 -0.20 -1.34
N ASN A 131 -18.60 -1.51 -1.06
CA ASN A 131 -17.51 -2.18 -0.38
C ASN A 131 -16.18 -2.09 -1.15
N ARG A 132 -16.20 -2.26 -2.49
CA ARG A 132 -15.01 -2.09 -3.33
C ARG A 132 -14.47 -0.66 -3.26
N SER A 133 -15.35 0.33 -3.39
CA SER A 133 -14.98 1.76 -3.30
C SER A 133 -14.34 2.11 -1.95
N VAL A 134 -14.86 1.58 -0.84
CA VAL A 134 -14.26 1.77 0.49
C VAL A 134 -12.88 1.13 0.59
N LYS A 135 -12.69 -0.08 0.06
CA LYS A 135 -11.37 -0.74 0.03
C LYS A 135 -10.36 0.08 -0.76
N THR A 136 -10.76 0.59 -1.92
CA THR A 136 -9.88 1.41 -2.77
C THR A 136 -9.57 2.76 -2.13
N ALA A 137 -10.54 3.42 -1.48
CA ALA A 137 -10.29 4.65 -0.71
C ALA A 137 -9.28 4.42 0.44
N LYS A 138 -9.42 3.30 1.16
CA LYS A 138 -8.47 2.87 2.20
C LYS A 138 -7.06 2.67 1.65
N MET A 139 -6.94 2.03 0.48
CA MET A 139 -5.66 1.80 -0.18
C MET A 139 -5.00 3.10 -0.65
N VAL A 140 -5.76 4.02 -1.25
CA VAL A 140 -5.28 5.36 -1.64
C VAL A 140 -4.79 6.15 -0.42
N ALA A 141 -5.54 6.09 0.69
CA ALA A 141 -5.13 6.72 1.94
C ALA A 141 -3.79 6.15 2.43
N ALA A 142 -3.65 4.82 2.47
CA ALA A 142 -2.41 4.15 2.87
C ALA A 142 -1.20 4.53 1.99
N GLY A 143 -1.40 4.63 0.66
CA GLY A 143 -0.36 5.10 -0.27
C GLY A 143 0.13 6.52 0.04
N ARG A 144 -0.77 7.41 0.46
CA ARG A 144 -0.43 8.79 0.83
C ARG A 144 0.40 8.86 2.11
N TRP A 145 0.07 8.04 3.12
CA TRP A 145 0.87 7.92 4.35
C TRP A 145 2.26 7.34 4.07
N PHE A 146 2.34 6.36 3.17
CA PHE A 146 3.62 5.78 2.74
C PHE A 146 4.51 6.80 2.01
N TRP A 147 3.94 7.68 1.19
CA TRP A 147 4.70 8.73 0.50
C TRP A 147 5.33 9.73 1.47
N ILE A 148 4.60 10.14 2.51
CA ILE A 148 5.10 11.02 3.58
C ILE A 148 6.24 10.33 4.34
N PHE A 149 6.07 9.05 4.67
CA PHE A 149 7.09 8.26 5.37
C PHE A 149 8.37 8.09 4.54
N LEU A 150 8.26 7.76 3.25
CA LEU A 150 9.42 7.66 2.35
C LEU A 150 10.13 9.00 2.17
N ASN A 151 9.40 10.11 2.10
CA ASN A 151 10.01 11.44 1.99
C ASN A 151 10.81 11.77 3.27
N SER A 152 10.28 11.39 4.44
CA SER A 152 10.98 11.50 5.71
C SER A 152 12.22 10.60 5.80
N LEU A 153 12.16 9.37 5.30
CA LEU A 153 13.32 8.46 5.23
C LEU A 153 14.41 8.96 4.27
N LYS A 154 14.02 9.41 3.06
CA LYS A 154 14.98 9.97 2.10
C LYS A 154 15.68 11.21 2.63
N ASN A 155 14.93 12.11 3.28
CA ASN A 155 15.55 13.25 3.94
C ASN A 155 16.56 12.77 4.98
N ASN A 156 16.18 11.86 5.89
CA ASN A 156 17.08 11.32 6.92
C ASN A 156 18.34 10.62 6.36
N ILE A 157 18.24 9.90 5.24
CA ILE A 157 19.40 9.26 4.57
C ILE A 157 20.30 10.31 3.90
N SER A 158 19.73 11.35 3.28
CA SER A 158 20.51 12.45 2.69
C SER A 158 21.23 13.30 3.74
N ILE A 159 20.67 13.46 4.95
CA ILE A 159 21.39 14.10 6.06
C ILE A 159 22.54 13.21 6.56
N ALA A 160 22.40 11.89 6.48
CA ALA A 160 23.49 10.96 6.82
C ALA A 160 24.66 11.09 5.83
N GLU A 161 24.41 11.30 4.53
CA GLU A 161 25.48 11.59 3.55
C GLU A 161 26.15 12.96 3.76
N TYR A 162 25.49 13.93 4.40
CA TYR A 162 26.00 15.28 4.63
C TYR A 162 26.72 15.47 5.98
N ILE A 163 26.57 14.50 6.89
CA ILE A 163 27.17 14.52 8.25
C ILE A 163 28.36 13.55 8.35
N ILE A 164 28.60 12.73 7.32
CA ILE A 164 29.83 11.92 7.15
C ILE A 164 30.91 12.73 6.44
#